data_AF-A0A3D5Z135-F1
#
_entry.id   AF-A0A3D5Z135-F1
#
_cell.length_a   1.000
_cell.length_b   1.000
_cell.length_c   1.000
_cell.angle_alpha   90.00
_cell.angle_beta   90.00
_cell.angle_gamma   90.00
#
_symmetry.space_group_name_H-M   'P 1'
#
loop_
_entity.id
_entity.type
_entity.pdbx_description
1 polymer ?
#
loop_
_entity_poly.entity_id
_entity_poly.type
_entity_poly.pdbx_seq_one_letter_code
_entity_poly.pdbx_strand_id
1 'polypeptide(L)'
;MAYMLKYDSTHGQFKGTVEVKDGQLVVNGKTIRVTAQRNPADIAWGAVGADYVVESTGLFLEKAKAQGHIDGGAKKVILSAPSKDDTPMFVMGVNHKSYTNDMTFVSNASCTTNCLAPIAKVLNDNFGILEGLMTTVHATTATQKTVDGPSAKDWRGGRGAGQNIIPSSTGAAKAVGKVIPALNGKLTGMAFRVPTPDVSVVDLTVRLAKETSYAEICAAMKAASEGELKGVLGYTEDEVVSNDFVGDARTSIFDAKAGIQLSPTFVKVVSWYDNEMGYSTKVVELIEYMDSVK
;
A
#
# COMPACT_ATOMS: atom_id res chain seq x y z
N MET A 1 13.36 -19.87 4.62
CA MET A 1 12.32 -19.55 3.61
C MET A 1 11.12 -20.48 3.71
N ALA A 2 11.24 -21.78 3.42
CA ALA A 2 10.09 -22.71 3.45
C ALA A 2 9.27 -22.68 4.76
N TYR A 3 9.94 -22.68 5.92
CA TYR A 3 9.26 -22.55 7.22
C TYR A 3 8.45 -21.25 7.34
N MET A 4 9.06 -20.10 7.01
CA MET A 4 8.39 -18.78 7.10
C MET A 4 7.24 -18.63 6.11
N LEU A 5 7.31 -19.28 4.94
CA LEU A 5 6.18 -19.31 3.99
C LEU A 5 5.05 -20.22 4.50
N LYS A 6 5.36 -21.31 5.19
CA LYS A 6 4.38 -22.29 5.67
C LYS A 6 3.57 -21.77 6.86
N TYR A 7 4.21 -21.02 7.76
CA TYR A 7 3.62 -20.54 9.00
C TYR A 7 3.69 -19.01 9.08
N ASP A 8 2.52 -18.38 9.08
CA ASP A 8 2.36 -16.94 9.28
C ASP A 8 1.49 -16.67 10.51
N SER A 9 1.89 -15.73 11.36
CA SER A 9 1.17 -15.41 12.60
C SER A 9 -0.10 -14.58 12.35
N THR A 10 -0.12 -13.79 11.28
CA THR A 10 -1.23 -12.90 10.93
C THR A 10 -2.20 -13.64 9.99
N HIS A 11 -1.66 -14.20 8.91
CA HIS A 11 -2.45 -14.79 7.80
C HIS A 11 -2.64 -16.30 7.93
N GLY A 12 -2.11 -16.89 9.01
CA GLY A 12 -2.21 -18.31 9.33
C GLY A 12 -1.33 -19.19 8.45
N GLN A 13 -1.61 -20.50 8.47
CA GLN A 13 -0.82 -21.45 7.66
C GLN A 13 -1.17 -21.34 6.18
N PHE A 14 -0.15 -21.40 5.32
CA PHE A 14 -0.31 -21.49 3.87
C PHE A 14 -1.13 -22.73 3.51
N LYS A 15 -2.14 -22.56 2.66
CA LYS A 15 -3.11 -23.62 2.32
C LYS A 15 -2.63 -24.57 1.23
N GLY A 16 -1.56 -24.23 0.53
CA GLY A 16 -0.93 -25.06 -0.50
C GLY A 16 0.21 -25.93 0.04
N THR A 17 0.99 -26.51 -0.87
CA THR A 17 2.17 -27.31 -0.51
C THR A 17 3.42 -26.46 -0.54
N VAL A 18 4.30 -26.66 0.46
CA VAL A 18 5.62 -26.02 0.54
C VAL A 18 6.65 -27.09 0.85
N GLU A 19 7.58 -27.29 -0.09
CA GLU A 19 8.63 -28.30 -0.03
C GLU A 19 9.99 -27.68 -0.36
N VAL A 20 11.07 -28.37 0.01
CA VAL A 20 12.43 -28.06 -0.44
C VAL A 20 12.95 -29.27 -1.20
N LYS A 21 13.29 -29.09 -2.48
CA LYS A 21 13.85 -30.13 -3.35
C LYS A 21 15.11 -29.60 -4.01
N ASP A 22 16.22 -30.33 -3.91
CA ASP A 22 17.50 -29.98 -4.52
C ASP A 22 17.99 -28.56 -4.22
N GLY A 23 17.78 -28.11 -2.97
CA GLY A 23 18.12 -26.75 -2.52
C GLY A 23 17.19 -25.64 -3.03
N GLN A 24 16.14 -25.99 -3.80
CA GLN A 24 15.14 -25.06 -4.31
C GLN A 24 13.86 -25.11 -3.50
N LEU A 25 13.13 -23.99 -3.51
CA LEU A 25 11.79 -23.92 -2.94
C LEU A 25 10.79 -24.48 -3.95
N VAL A 26 9.87 -25.35 -3.52
CA VAL A 26 8.78 -25.86 -4.37
C VAL A 26 7.45 -25.49 -3.73
N VAL A 27 6.65 -24.68 -4.43
CA VAL A 27 5.33 -24.22 -3.96
C VAL A 27 4.28 -24.70 -4.93
N ASN A 28 3.29 -25.44 -4.45
CA ASN A 28 2.22 -26.02 -5.30
C ASN A 28 2.78 -26.77 -6.53
N GLY A 29 3.87 -27.53 -6.33
CA GLY A 29 4.55 -28.27 -7.40
C GLY A 29 5.39 -27.44 -8.36
N LYS A 30 5.49 -26.12 -8.18
CA LYS A 30 6.32 -25.22 -8.99
C LYS A 30 7.65 -24.95 -8.30
N THR A 31 8.75 -25.28 -8.98
CA THR A 31 10.11 -24.98 -8.51
C THR A 31 10.41 -23.50 -8.66
N ILE A 32 10.87 -22.88 -7.59
CA ILE A 32 11.24 -21.47 -7.50
C ILE A 32 12.72 -21.40 -7.14
N ARG A 33 13.50 -20.70 -7.98
CA ARG A 33 14.93 -20.52 -7.73
C ARG A 33 15.16 -19.67 -6.48
N VAL A 34 16.02 -20.13 -5.58
CA VAL A 34 16.46 -19.37 -4.40
C VAL A 34 17.90 -18.92 -4.55
N THR A 35 18.16 -17.65 -4.21
CA THR A 35 19.50 -17.05 -4.21
C THR A 35 19.76 -16.31 -2.90
N ALA A 36 21.03 -16.10 -2.54
CA ALA A 36 21.44 -15.38 -1.32
C ALA A 36 22.39 -14.22 -1.64
N GLN A 37 22.11 -13.48 -2.72
CA GLN A 37 22.94 -12.36 -3.15
C GLN A 37 22.52 -11.06 -2.47
N ARG A 38 23.50 -10.23 -2.10
CA ARG A 38 23.25 -8.90 -1.52
C ARG A 38 23.15 -7.80 -2.57
N ASN A 39 23.90 -7.95 -3.66
CA ASN A 39 23.91 -7.02 -4.77
C ASN A 39 22.86 -7.46 -5.82
N PRO A 40 21.90 -6.60 -6.21
CA PRO A 40 20.87 -6.95 -7.17
C PRO A 40 21.38 -7.49 -8.52
N ALA A 41 22.54 -7.02 -8.98
CA ALA A 41 23.15 -7.45 -10.25
C ALA A 41 23.58 -8.92 -10.25
N ASP A 42 23.97 -9.45 -9.09
CA ASP A 42 24.50 -10.80 -8.97
C ASP A 42 23.41 -11.89 -8.91
N ILE A 43 22.13 -11.49 -8.86
CA ILE A 43 20.99 -12.43 -8.75
C ILE A 43 20.75 -13.21 -10.05
N ALA A 44 21.18 -12.68 -11.19
CA ALA A 44 21.04 -13.31 -12.51
C ALA A 44 19.58 -13.71 -12.84
N TRP A 45 18.65 -12.76 -12.77
CA TRP A 45 17.22 -12.90 -13.12
C TRP A 45 16.98 -13.50 -14.52
N GLY A 46 17.81 -13.12 -15.50
CA GLY A 46 17.71 -13.63 -16.87
C GLY A 46 17.82 -15.16 -16.97
N ALA A 47 18.55 -15.81 -16.05
CA ALA A 47 18.71 -17.27 -16.06
C ALA A 47 17.43 -18.04 -15.70
N VAL A 48 16.40 -17.37 -15.18
CA VAL A 48 15.08 -17.97 -14.91
C VAL A 48 13.95 -17.32 -15.71
N GLY A 49 14.28 -16.42 -16.66
CA GLY A 49 13.28 -15.72 -17.45
C GLY A 49 12.35 -14.81 -16.63
N ALA A 50 12.84 -14.25 -15.51
CA ALA A 50 12.05 -13.35 -14.69
C ALA A 50 11.94 -11.96 -15.36
N ASP A 51 10.80 -11.70 -16.00
CA ASP A 51 10.56 -10.43 -16.70
C ASP A 51 10.30 -9.27 -15.72
N TYR A 52 9.52 -9.52 -14.67
CA TYR A 52 9.19 -8.55 -13.63
C TYR A 52 9.84 -8.93 -12.31
N VAL A 53 10.41 -7.94 -11.62
CA VAL A 53 10.95 -8.10 -10.27
C VAL A 53 10.23 -7.16 -9.31
N VAL A 54 9.76 -7.72 -8.19
CA VAL A 54 9.28 -6.94 -7.05
C VAL A 54 10.45 -6.65 -6.13
N GLU A 55 10.83 -5.37 -6.05
CA GLU A 55 11.84 -4.89 -5.10
C GLU A 55 11.16 -4.59 -3.75
N SER A 56 11.25 -5.56 -2.83
CA SER A 56 10.60 -5.53 -1.52
C SER A 56 11.57 -5.58 -0.34
N THR A 57 12.83 -5.22 -0.55
CA THR A 57 13.83 -5.14 0.53
C THR A 57 13.70 -3.85 1.34
N GLY A 58 13.12 -2.80 0.75
CA GLY A 58 13.06 -1.46 1.33
C GLY A 58 14.39 -0.67 1.22
N LEU A 59 15.41 -1.24 0.57
CA LEU A 59 16.74 -0.64 0.44
C LEU A 59 16.94 0.06 -0.92
N PHE A 60 16.45 -0.54 -2.00
CA PHE A 60 16.69 -0.10 -3.38
C PHE A 60 15.52 0.72 -3.95
N LEU A 61 15.17 1.82 -3.26
CA LEU A 61 13.98 2.65 -3.57
C LEU A 61 14.26 3.83 -4.53
N GLU A 62 15.34 3.74 -5.29
CA GLU A 62 15.76 4.72 -6.30
C GLU A 62 16.14 3.94 -7.56
N LYS A 63 15.84 4.47 -8.74
CA LYS A 63 16.14 3.85 -10.04
C LYS A 63 17.60 3.41 -10.13
N ALA A 64 18.53 4.29 -9.75
CA ALA A 64 19.97 3.99 -9.77
C ALA A 64 20.35 2.81 -8.86
N LYS A 65 19.64 2.62 -7.75
CA LYS A 65 19.88 1.53 -6.79
C LYS A 65 19.21 0.22 -7.22
N ALA A 66 18.06 0.31 -7.87
CA ALA A 66 17.33 -0.84 -8.41
C ALA A 66 17.89 -1.33 -9.77
N GLN A 67 18.75 -0.55 -10.43
CA GLN A 67 19.31 -0.83 -11.75
C GLN A 67 19.96 -2.23 -11.85
N GLY A 68 20.58 -2.71 -10.77
CA GLY A 68 21.18 -4.04 -10.75
C GLY A 68 20.19 -5.17 -11.07
N HIS A 69 18.88 -5.01 -10.82
CA HIS A 69 17.90 -6.02 -11.27
C HIS A 69 17.81 -6.13 -12.79
N ILE A 70 17.88 -5.00 -13.50
CA ILE A 70 17.89 -4.97 -14.97
C ILE A 70 19.22 -5.52 -15.49
N ASP A 71 20.33 -5.14 -14.87
CA ASP A 71 21.66 -5.65 -15.25
C ASP A 71 21.76 -7.17 -15.03
N GLY A 72 21.04 -7.69 -14.02
CA GLY A 72 20.86 -9.12 -13.77
C GLY A 72 19.91 -9.82 -14.75
N GLY A 73 19.28 -9.11 -15.68
CA GLY A 73 18.47 -9.65 -16.77
C GLY A 73 16.96 -9.56 -16.59
N ALA A 74 16.44 -8.83 -15.61
CA ALA A 74 15.01 -8.50 -15.54
C ALA A 74 14.65 -7.43 -16.58
N LYS A 75 13.38 -7.35 -16.98
CA LYS A 75 12.89 -6.33 -17.93
C LYS A 75 12.26 -5.13 -17.23
N LYS A 76 11.58 -5.37 -16.09
CA LYS A 76 10.81 -4.38 -15.35
C LYS A 76 11.02 -4.55 -13.85
N VAL A 77 11.00 -3.44 -13.10
CA VAL A 77 11.12 -3.44 -11.64
C VAL A 77 9.96 -2.65 -11.02
N ILE A 78 9.31 -3.27 -10.04
CA ILE A 78 8.23 -2.69 -9.25
C ILE A 78 8.75 -2.49 -7.82
N LEU A 79 8.88 -1.24 -7.41
CA LEU A 79 9.22 -0.89 -6.03
C LEU A 79 7.99 -1.08 -5.14
N SER A 80 8.10 -1.91 -4.11
CA SER A 80 7.01 -2.16 -3.14
C SER A 80 6.97 -1.13 -2.01
N ALA A 81 7.40 0.10 -2.29
CA ALA A 81 7.35 1.25 -1.41
C ALA A 81 7.43 2.55 -2.23
N PRO A 82 7.13 3.74 -1.65
CA PRO A 82 7.31 5.01 -2.34
C PRO A 82 8.74 5.20 -2.81
N SER A 83 8.89 5.60 -4.07
CA SER A 83 10.18 5.98 -4.65
C SER A 83 10.78 7.20 -3.95
N LYS A 84 12.12 7.23 -3.84
CA LYS A 84 12.87 8.38 -3.30
C LYS A 84 13.35 9.34 -4.38
N ASP A 85 13.04 9.06 -5.63
CA ASP A 85 13.35 9.86 -6.81
C ASP A 85 12.06 10.12 -7.64
N ASP A 86 12.24 10.34 -8.94
CA ASP A 86 11.17 10.60 -9.91
C ASP A 86 10.55 9.33 -10.51
N THR A 87 10.92 8.13 -10.02
CA THR A 87 10.31 6.87 -10.48
C THR A 87 8.77 6.96 -10.37
N PRO A 88 8.03 6.74 -11.48
CA PRO A 88 6.58 6.88 -11.53
C PRO A 88 5.87 6.04 -10.47
N MET A 89 4.90 6.64 -9.76
CA MET A 89 4.06 5.95 -8.80
C MET A 89 2.68 5.66 -9.37
N PHE A 90 2.20 4.45 -9.12
CA PHE A 90 0.88 4.01 -9.52
C PHE A 90 0.08 3.50 -8.33
N VAL A 91 -1.21 3.81 -8.36
CA VAL A 91 -2.24 3.22 -7.50
C VAL A 91 -3.32 2.65 -8.42
N MET A 92 -3.59 1.36 -8.25
CA MET A 92 -4.65 0.65 -8.98
C MET A 92 -6.01 1.31 -8.74
N GLY A 93 -6.85 1.40 -9.78
CA GLY A 93 -8.11 2.17 -9.75
C GLY A 93 -7.96 3.70 -9.85
N VAL A 94 -6.78 4.28 -9.58
CA VAL A 94 -6.59 5.74 -9.57
C VAL A 94 -5.89 6.24 -10.82
N ASN A 95 -4.60 5.91 -11.00
CA ASN A 95 -3.79 6.41 -12.13
C ASN A 95 -3.04 5.32 -12.90
N HIS A 96 -3.23 4.04 -12.57
CA HIS A 96 -2.62 2.91 -13.29
C HIS A 96 -2.75 3.01 -14.82
N LYS A 97 -3.85 3.55 -15.34
CA LYS A 97 -4.06 3.79 -16.78
C LYS A 97 -3.10 4.76 -17.46
N SER A 98 -2.29 5.48 -16.69
CA SER A 98 -1.23 6.34 -17.22
C SER A 98 0.12 5.63 -17.37
N TYR A 99 0.21 4.35 -16.97
CA TYR A 99 1.36 3.51 -17.27
C TYR A 99 1.54 3.35 -18.78
N THR A 100 2.80 3.35 -19.21
CA THR A 100 3.21 3.11 -20.59
C THR A 100 4.35 2.10 -20.60
N ASN A 101 4.40 1.25 -21.63
CA ASN A 101 5.33 0.12 -21.65
C ASN A 101 6.81 0.52 -21.81
N ASP A 102 7.16 1.79 -22.01
CA ASP A 102 8.54 2.25 -21.92
C ASP A 102 9.02 2.44 -20.47
N MET A 103 8.12 2.47 -19.50
CA MET A 103 8.47 2.63 -18.08
C MET A 103 9.10 1.36 -17.52
N THR A 104 10.43 1.35 -17.38
CA THR A 104 11.20 0.20 -16.83
C THR A 104 11.05 0.05 -15.31
N PHE A 105 10.97 1.17 -14.60
CA PHE A 105 10.89 1.22 -13.14
C PHE A 105 9.60 1.92 -12.75
N VAL A 106 8.83 1.30 -11.86
CA VAL A 106 7.61 1.87 -11.31
C VAL A 106 7.54 1.61 -9.81
N SER A 107 6.75 2.38 -9.09
CA SER A 107 6.49 2.17 -7.66
C SER A 107 5.00 1.97 -7.44
N ASN A 108 4.64 0.98 -6.62
CA ASN A 108 3.26 0.76 -6.19
C ASN A 108 2.87 1.67 -4.99
N ALA A 109 3.58 2.78 -4.80
CA ALA A 109 3.43 3.70 -3.66
C ALA A 109 3.51 2.97 -2.29
N SER A 110 2.78 3.43 -1.28
CA SER A 110 2.66 2.76 0.04
C SER A 110 1.26 2.20 0.27
N CYS A 111 1.11 1.30 1.25
CA CYS A 111 -0.18 0.82 1.73
C CYS A 111 -1.15 1.98 2.08
N THR A 112 -0.71 2.96 2.87
CA THR A 112 -1.53 4.13 3.22
C THR A 112 -1.90 4.98 2.00
N THR A 113 -1.03 5.10 0.98
CA THR A 113 -1.37 5.85 -0.25
C THR A 113 -2.42 5.09 -1.07
N ASN A 114 -2.31 3.77 -1.15
CA ASN A 114 -3.30 2.90 -1.79
C ASN A 114 -4.65 2.90 -1.08
N CYS A 115 -4.68 3.18 0.23
CA CYS A 115 -5.92 3.41 0.98
C CYS A 115 -6.50 4.81 0.75
N LEU A 116 -5.66 5.84 0.88
CA LEU A 116 -6.10 7.23 0.84
C LEU A 116 -6.49 7.70 -0.56
N ALA A 117 -5.77 7.29 -1.61
CA ALA A 117 -5.99 7.82 -2.95
C ALA A 117 -7.38 7.46 -3.54
N PRO A 118 -7.92 6.23 -3.39
CA PRO A 118 -9.29 5.90 -3.81
C PRO A 118 -10.36 6.81 -3.19
N ILE A 119 -10.36 6.98 -1.86
CA ILE A 119 -11.34 7.85 -1.19
C ILE A 119 -11.14 9.32 -1.54
N ALA A 120 -9.89 9.77 -1.70
CA ALA A 120 -9.60 11.13 -2.12
C ALA A 120 -10.06 11.40 -3.56
N LYS A 121 -9.92 10.42 -4.46
CA LYS A 121 -10.46 10.48 -5.83
C LYS A 121 -11.98 10.67 -5.80
N VAL A 122 -12.71 9.81 -5.10
CA VAL A 122 -14.18 9.89 -5.04
C VAL A 122 -14.64 11.23 -4.47
N LEU A 123 -14.04 11.69 -3.36
CA LEU A 123 -14.37 12.98 -2.76
C LEU A 123 -14.06 14.15 -3.71
N ASN A 124 -12.89 14.14 -4.35
CA ASN A 124 -12.47 15.21 -5.23
C ASN A 124 -13.34 15.29 -6.49
N ASP A 125 -13.63 14.15 -7.12
CA ASP A 125 -14.38 14.11 -8.38
C ASP A 125 -15.85 14.55 -8.18
N ASN A 126 -16.44 14.28 -7.01
CA ASN A 126 -17.85 14.62 -6.72
C ASN A 126 -18.04 15.97 -6.03
N PHE A 127 -17.12 16.35 -5.14
CA PHE A 127 -17.30 17.50 -4.23
C PHE A 127 -16.14 18.50 -4.26
N GLY A 128 -15.00 18.14 -4.85
CA GLY A 128 -13.78 18.94 -4.90
C GLY A 128 -13.11 19.07 -3.53
N ILE A 129 -11.87 18.60 -3.40
CA ILE A 129 -11.09 18.82 -2.16
C ILE A 129 -10.36 20.17 -2.28
N LEU A 130 -10.57 21.05 -1.30
CA LEU A 130 -9.83 22.30 -1.16
C LEU A 130 -8.50 22.08 -0.45
N GLU A 131 -8.55 21.43 0.71
CA GLU A 131 -7.40 21.08 1.55
C GLU A 131 -7.80 19.94 2.50
N GLY A 132 -6.82 19.18 2.97
CA GLY A 132 -7.07 18.09 3.90
C GLY A 132 -5.85 17.65 4.70
N LEU A 133 -6.13 17.13 5.89
CA LEU A 133 -5.16 16.51 6.78
C LEU A 133 -5.55 15.06 7.02
N MET A 134 -4.55 14.18 6.90
CA MET A 134 -4.70 12.75 7.13
C MET A 134 -3.97 12.32 8.40
N THR A 135 -4.62 11.50 9.19
CA THR A 135 -3.99 10.67 10.22
C THR A 135 -4.18 9.22 9.83
N THR A 136 -3.13 8.40 9.92
CA THR A 136 -3.31 6.95 9.91
C THR A 136 -2.96 6.36 11.26
N VAL A 137 -3.88 5.59 11.82
CA VAL A 137 -3.61 4.71 12.95
C VAL A 137 -3.18 3.38 12.34
N HIS A 138 -1.90 3.07 12.49
CA HIS A 138 -1.24 2.05 11.68
C HIS A 138 -0.72 0.93 12.56
N ALA A 139 -0.94 -0.31 12.11
CA ALA A 139 -0.36 -1.51 12.71
C ALA A 139 1.16 -1.46 12.78
N THR A 140 1.71 -2.33 13.64
CA THR A 140 3.14 -2.49 13.83
C THR A 140 3.82 -3.00 12.55
N THR A 141 5.05 -2.56 12.30
CA THR A 141 5.84 -2.97 11.13
C THR A 141 7.23 -3.44 11.53
N ALA A 142 7.90 -4.17 10.63
CA ALA A 142 9.22 -4.75 10.86
C ALA A 142 10.34 -3.73 11.18
N THR A 143 10.14 -2.43 10.94
CA THR A 143 11.12 -1.39 11.29
C THR A 143 11.15 -1.07 12.78
N GLN A 144 10.08 -1.38 13.52
CA GLN A 144 9.94 -1.07 14.95
C GLN A 144 10.72 -2.07 15.83
N LYS A 145 10.93 -1.70 17.10
CA LYS A 145 11.68 -2.52 18.07
C LYS A 145 10.75 -3.18 19.08
N THR A 146 11.09 -4.40 19.49
CA THR A 146 10.33 -5.12 20.53
C THR A 146 10.43 -4.44 21.89
N VAL A 147 11.60 -3.87 22.19
CA VAL A 147 11.90 -3.08 23.39
C VAL A 147 12.60 -1.78 23.00
N ASP A 148 12.71 -0.84 23.93
CA ASP A 148 13.41 0.43 23.72
C ASP A 148 14.84 0.20 23.22
N GLY A 149 15.19 0.78 22.08
CA GLY A 149 16.50 0.64 21.46
C GLY A 149 16.84 1.72 20.42
N PRO A 150 18.08 1.75 19.92
CA PRO A 150 18.53 2.78 19.00
C PRO A 150 17.78 2.77 17.65
N SER A 151 17.40 3.95 17.18
CA SER A 151 16.88 4.19 15.83
C SER A 151 17.46 5.49 15.28
N ALA A 152 18.44 5.39 14.38
CA ALA A 152 19.29 6.51 14.00
C ALA A 152 18.55 7.66 13.29
N LYS A 153 17.44 7.38 12.60
CA LYS A 153 16.70 8.36 11.78
C LYS A 153 15.30 8.69 12.33
N ASP A 154 14.81 7.91 13.29
CA ASP A 154 13.49 8.09 13.90
C ASP A 154 13.54 7.59 15.35
N TRP A 155 13.87 8.48 16.29
CA TRP A 155 13.99 8.14 17.70
C TRP A 155 12.70 7.57 18.29
N ARG A 156 11.54 8.05 17.84
CA ARG A 156 10.23 7.55 18.30
C ARG A 156 10.03 6.10 17.87
N GLY A 157 10.40 5.76 16.64
CA GLY A 157 10.37 4.39 16.12
C GLY A 157 11.33 3.41 16.83
N GLY A 158 12.27 3.89 17.64
CA GLY A 158 13.13 3.06 18.49
C GLY A 158 12.49 2.59 19.80
N ARG A 159 11.33 3.15 20.18
CA ARG A 159 10.61 2.76 21.40
C ARG A 159 9.86 1.44 21.23
N GLY A 160 9.67 0.70 22.33
CA GLY A 160 9.01 -0.61 22.32
C GLY A 160 7.62 -0.59 21.68
N ALA A 161 7.45 -1.36 20.59
CA ALA A 161 6.27 -1.34 19.72
C ALA A 161 4.99 -1.77 20.45
N GLY A 162 5.08 -2.81 21.29
CA GLY A 162 3.93 -3.35 22.01
C GLY A 162 3.47 -2.51 23.21
N GLN A 163 4.17 -1.42 23.53
CA GLN A 163 3.97 -0.63 24.75
C GLN A 163 3.49 0.80 24.49
N ASN A 164 3.53 1.27 23.24
CA ASN A 164 3.38 2.68 22.92
C ASN A 164 2.41 2.92 21.76
N ILE A 165 1.75 4.07 21.81
CA ILE A 165 1.24 4.76 20.63
C ILE A 165 2.39 5.66 20.15
N ILE A 166 2.95 5.39 18.97
CA ILE A 166 4.18 6.03 18.49
C ILE A 166 3.84 6.99 17.34
N PRO A 167 3.91 8.31 17.53
CA PRO A 167 3.72 9.23 16.43
C PRO A 167 4.88 9.13 15.44
N SER A 168 4.57 9.11 14.14
CA SER A 168 5.51 8.94 13.05
C SER A 168 5.17 9.87 11.87
N SER A 169 6.17 10.28 11.11
CA SER A 169 5.98 11.03 9.87
C SER A 169 5.57 10.09 8.74
N THR A 170 4.75 10.56 7.79
CA THR A 170 4.43 9.80 6.57
C THR A 170 4.34 10.72 5.36
N GLY A 171 4.83 10.23 4.22
CA GLY A 171 4.70 10.90 2.92
C GLY A 171 3.42 10.56 2.17
N ALA A 172 2.59 9.65 2.68
CA ALA A 172 1.48 9.05 1.94
C ALA A 172 0.47 10.08 1.41
N ALA A 173 0.02 11.01 2.26
CA ALA A 173 -0.91 12.06 1.82
C ALA A 173 -0.30 13.01 0.78
N LYS A 174 1.00 13.32 0.88
CA LYS A 174 1.68 14.10 -0.17
C LYS A 174 1.81 13.31 -1.47
N ALA A 175 2.01 12.00 -1.38
CA ALA A 175 2.10 11.10 -2.55
C ALA A 175 0.77 11.00 -3.32
N VAL A 176 -0.39 11.25 -2.68
CA VAL A 176 -1.67 11.38 -3.39
C VAL A 176 -1.58 12.47 -4.47
N GLY A 177 -0.89 13.57 -4.21
CA GLY A 177 -0.66 14.63 -5.20
C GLY A 177 0.12 14.19 -6.45
N LYS A 178 0.90 13.10 -6.36
CA LYS A 178 1.61 12.52 -7.52
C LYS A 178 0.70 11.63 -8.37
N VAL A 179 -0.26 10.94 -7.75
CA VAL A 179 -1.21 10.05 -8.46
C VAL A 179 -2.52 10.74 -8.84
N ILE A 180 -2.87 11.83 -8.16
CA ILE A 180 -3.99 12.73 -8.48
C ILE A 180 -3.44 14.16 -8.53
N PRO A 181 -2.90 14.62 -9.68
CA PRO A 181 -2.23 15.92 -9.79
C PRO A 181 -3.05 17.12 -9.31
N ALA A 182 -4.39 17.07 -9.45
CA ALA A 182 -5.31 18.11 -8.96
C ALA A 182 -5.31 18.28 -7.42
N LEU A 183 -4.76 17.30 -6.69
CA LEU A 183 -4.60 17.29 -5.23
C LEU A 183 -3.17 17.60 -4.78
N ASN A 184 -2.25 17.91 -5.70
CA ASN A 184 -0.89 18.28 -5.36
C ASN A 184 -0.86 19.52 -4.47
N GLY A 185 -0.14 19.42 -3.33
CA GLY A 185 -0.07 20.47 -2.32
C GLY A 185 -1.31 20.64 -1.44
N LYS A 186 -2.41 19.92 -1.69
CA LYS A 186 -3.66 20.03 -0.91
C LYS A 186 -3.77 19.05 0.25
N LEU A 187 -2.97 17.98 0.24
CA LEU A 187 -3.02 16.91 1.23
C LEU A 187 -1.66 16.70 1.89
N THR A 188 -1.66 16.62 3.22
CA THR A 188 -0.52 16.15 4.03
C THR A 188 -1.06 15.39 5.24
N GLY A 189 -0.18 14.75 6.01
CA GLY A 189 -0.62 13.96 7.16
C GLY A 189 0.49 13.44 8.03
N MET A 190 0.09 12.65 9.02
CA MET A 190 0.96 11.99 9.98
C MET A 190 0.43 10.58 10.30
N ALA A 191 1.19 9.81 11.08
CA ALA A 191 0.78 8.48 11.50
C ALA A 191 0.96 8.28 13.01
N PHE A 192 0.18 7.37 13.59
CA PHE A 192 0.42 6.78 14.89
C PHE A 192 0.58 5.28 14.71
N ARG A 193 1.72 4.71 15.12
CA ARG A 193 1.91 3.26 15.20
C ARG A 193 1.29 2.74 16.48
N VAL A 194 0.51 1.69 16.42
CA VAL A 194 -0.18 1.10 17.58
C VAL A 194 0.09 -0.39 17.72
N PRO A 195 -0.12 -0.99 18.91
CA PRO A 195 0.16 -2.39 19.21
C PRO A 195 -0.82 -3.41 18.56
N THR A 196 -1.17 -3.23 17.29
CA THR A 196 -1.88 -4.24 16.48
C THR A 196 -0.89 -4.87 15.49
N PRO A 197 -0.98 -6.20 15.23
CA PRO A 197 -0.03 -6.88 14.35
C PRO A 197 -0.26 -6.54 12.88
N ASP A 198 -1.50 -6.27 12.51
CA ASP A 198 -1.90 -5.93 11.14
C ASP A 198 -3.22 -5.14 11.14
N VAL A 199 -3.61 -4.69 9.94
CA VAL A 199 -4.71 -3.79 9.64
C VAL A 199 -4.52 -2.39 10.21
N SER A 200 -4.73 -1.42 9.35
CA SER A 200 -4.58 0.00 9.62
C SER A 200 -5.82 0.76 9.17
N VAL A 201 -5.94 2.00 9.61
CA VAL A 201 -7.06 2.88 9.27
C VAL A 201 -6.55 4.27 8.92
N VAL A 202 -7.17 4.87 7.92
CA VAL A 202 -7.03 6.27 7.53
C VAL A 202 -8.21 7.05 8.09
N ASP A 203 -7.90 8.15 8.76
CA ASP A 203 -8.80 9.27 9.03
C ASP A 203 -8.39 10.42 8.11
N LEU A 204 -9.28 10.80 7.20
CA LEU A 204 -9.09 11.95 6.32
C LEU A 204 -10.08 13.05 6.69
N THR A 205 -9.56 14.17 7.16
CA THR A 205 -10.35 15.38 7.45
C THR A 205 -10.13 16.40 6.34
N VAL A 206 -11.20 16.78 5.64
CA VAL A 206 -11.13 17.62 4.44
C VAL A 206 -12.13 18.75 4.45
N ARG A 207 -11.73 19.87 3.83
CA ARG A 207 -12.63 20.92 3.38
C ARG A 207 -13.00 20.68 1.91
N LEU A 208 -14.30 20.68 1.63
CA LEU A 208 -14.87 20.45 0.31
C LEU A 208 -15.24 21.79 -0.35
N ALA A 209 -15.20 21.83 -1.69
CA ALA A 209 -15.57 23.00 -2.47
C ALA A 209 -17.08 23.11 -2.67
N LYS A 210 -17.77 21.97 -2.83
CA LYS A 210 -19.21 21.86 -2.98
C LYS A 210 -19.84 21.44 -1.64
N GLU A 211 -20.90 22.13 -1.23
CA GLU A 211 -21.72 21.71 -0.10
C GLU A 211 -22.38 20.35 -0.38
N THR A 212 -22.39 19.48 0.63
CA THR A 212 -22.97 18.14 0.55
C THR A 212 -23.42 17.67 1.93
N SER A 213 -24.29 16.66 1.97
CA SER A 213 -24.56 15.88 3.17
C SER A 213 -23.64 14.67 3.27
N TYR A 214 -23.48 14.12 4.47
CA TYR A 214 -22.72 12.90 4.71
C TYR A 214 -23.36 11.68 4.02
N ALA A 215 -24.70 11.65 3.92
CA ALA A 215 -25.42 10.62 3.18
C ALA A 215 -25.05 10.62 1.67
N GLU A 216 -24.89 11.79 1.06
CA GLU A 216 -24.43 11.91 -0.33
C GLU A 216 -22.97 11.48 -0.49
N ILE A 217 -22.10 11.75 0.49
CA ILE A 217 -20.71 11.24 0.51
C ILE A 217 -20.73 9.71 0.56
N CYS A 218 -21.49 9.11 1.46
CA CYS A 218 -21.62 7.66 1.58
C CYS A 218 -22.17 7.04 0.28
N ALA A 219 -23.19 7.65 -0.33
CA ALA A 219 -23.74 7.19 -1.60
C ALA A 219 -22.71 7.23 -2.74
N ALA A 220 -21.90 8.29 -2.84
CA ALA A 220 -20.83 8.38 -3.83
C ALA A 220 -19.74 7.32 -3.60
N MET A 221 -19.35 7.08 -2.34
CA MET A 221 -18.39 6.03 -1.99
C MET A 221 -18.91 4.64 -2.34
N LYS A 222 -20.17 4.35 -2.00
CA LYS A 222 -20.82 3.07 -2.32
C LYS A 222 -20.87 2.85 -3.83
N ALA A 223 -21.34 3.84 -4.59
CA ALA A 223 -21.41 3.76 -6.04
C ALA A 223 -20.03 3.52 -6.68
N ALA A 224 -18.99 4.20 -6.20
CA ALA A 224 -17.62 3.98 -6.68
C ALA A 224 -17.10 2.57 -6.34
N SER A 225 -17.38 2.08 -5.12
CA SER A 225 -16.99 0.75 -4.64
C SER A 225 -17.66 -0.40 -5.41
N GLU A 226 -18.90 -0.20 -5.85
CA GLU A 226 -19.67 -1.18 -6.62
C GLU A 226 -19.44 -1.05 -8.14
N GLY A 227 -18.86 0.09 -8.57
CA GLY A 227 -18.62 0.45 -9.96
C GLY A 227 -17.13 0.52 -10.30
N GLU A 228 -16.64 1.73 -10.60
CA GLU A 228 -15.32 1.94 -11.23
C GLU A 228 -14.12 1.52 -10.36
N LEU A 229 -14.29 1.48 -9.03
CA LEU A 229 -13.25 1.10 -8.07
C LEU A 229 -13.50 -0.29 -7.45
N LYS A 230 -14.37 -1.11 -8.04
CA LYS A 230 -14.65 -2.45 -7.53
C LYS A 230 -13.37 -3.28 -7.40
N GLY A 231 -13.18 -3.89 -6.22
CA GLY A 231 -11.98 -4.65 -5.86
C GLY A 231 -10.80 -3.78 -5.40
N VAL A 232 -10.88 -2.45 -5.48
CA VAL A 232 -9.92 -1.50 -4.89
C VAL A 232 -10.53 -0.82 -3.67
N LEU A 233 -11.70 -0.19 -3.86
CA LEU A 233 -12.50 0.44 -2.82
C LEU A 233 -13.64 -0.50 -2.42
N GLY A 234 -13.77 -0.75 -1.12
CA GLY A 234 -14.93 -1.36 -0.48
C GLY A 234 -15.77 -0.32 0.26
N TYR A 235 -16.97 -0.71 0.67
CA TYR A 235 -17.90 0.09 1.45
C TYR A 235 -18.57 -0.79 2.50
N THR A 236 -18.70 -0.32 3.73
CA THR A 236 -19.40 -1.02 4.81
C THR A 236 -20.25 -0.08 5.66
N GLU A 237 -21.37 -0.60 6.15
CA GLU A 237 -22.25 0.01 7.15
C GLU A 237 -22.32 -0.83 8.43
N ASP A 238 -21.54 -1.90 8.51
CA ASP A 238 -21.50 -2.78 9.68
C ASP A 238 -20.65 -2.14 10.81
N GLU A 239 -20.87 -2.58 12.05
CA GLU A 239 -20.09 -2.14 13.23
C GLU A 239 -18.76 -2.90 13.29
N VAL A 240 -17.88 -2.61 12.34
CA VAL A 240 -16.60 -3.29 12.10
C VAL A 240 -15.47 -2.81 13.03
N VAL A 241 -14.47 -3.66 13.21
CA VAL A 241 -13.18 -3.35 13.85
C VAL A 241 -12.01 -3.89 13.01
N SER A 242 -10.77 -3.59 13.40
CA SER A 242 -9.58 -3.89 12.59
C SER A 242 -9.46 -5.36 12.17
N ASN A 243 -9.74 -6.31 13.08
CA ASN A 243 -9.57 -7.74 12.78
C ASN A 243 -10.54 -8.26 11.72
N ASP A 244 -11.64 -7.56 11.44
CA ASP A 244 -12.60 -7.97 10.42
C ASP A 244 -12.04 -7.82 8.99
N PHE A 245 -10.90 -7.14 8.85
CA PHE A 245 -10.23 -6.86 7.57
C PHE A 245 -8.94 -7.67 7.36
N VAL A 246 -8.53 -8.52 8.30
CA VAL A 246 -7.33 -9.35 8.12
C VAL A 246 -7.53 -10.29 6.93
N GLY A 247 -6.64 -10.23 5.95
CA GLY A 247 -6.71 -10.99 4.70
C GLY A 247 -7.60 -10.34 3.64
N ASP A 248 -8.13 -9.12 3.85
CA ASP A 248 -8.89 -8.40 2.82
C ASP A 248 -7.95 -7.91 1.71
N ALA A 249 -8.28 -8.25 0.46
CA ALA A 249 -7.49 -7.91 -0.72
C ALA A 249 -7.72 -6.47 -1.23
N ARG A 250 -8.73 -5.77 -0.73
CA ARG A 250 -9.01 -4.37 -1.08
C ARG A 250 -8.05 -3.45 -0.33
N THR A 251 -7.62 -2.37 -0.98
CA THR A 251 -6.69 -1.41 -0.35
C THR A 251 -7.36 -0.29 0.40
N SER A 252 -8.67 -0.13 0.26
CA SER A 252 -9.46 0.87 0.96
C SER A 252 -10.86 0.32 1.19
N ILE A 253 -11.33 0.29 2.43
CA ILE A 253 -12.72 -0.04 2.75
C ILE A 253 -13.30 1.14 3.51
N PHE A 254 -14.22 1.88 2.89
CA PHE A 254 -14.86 3.04 3.49
C PHE A 254 -15.83 2.60 4.59
N ASP A 255 -15.66 3.16 5.79
CA ASP A 255 -16.51 2.91 6.94
C ASP A 255 -17.54 4.03 7.07
N ALA A 256 -18.78 3.73 6.67
CA ALA A 256 -19.84 4.72 6.62
C ALA A 256 -20.24 5.22 8.00
N LYS A 257 -20.10 4.42 9.06
CA LYS A 257 -20.55 4.79 10.41
C LYS A 257 -19.46 5.42 11.27
N ALA A 258 -18.19 5.18 10.97
CA ALA A 258 -17.08 5.76 11.72
C ALA A 258 -16.73 7.20 11.33
N GLY A 259 -17.07 7.63 10.11
CA GLY A 259 -16.89 9.02 9.69
C GLY A 259 -17.92 9.98 10.30
N ILE A 260 -17.62 11.28 10.25
CA ILE A 260 -18.48 12.31 10.83
C ILE A 260 -18.35 13.63 10.07
N GLN A 261 -19.49 14.30 9.84
CA GLN A 261 -19.55 15.59 9.20
C GLN A 261 -19.81 16.70 10.23
N LEU A 262 -18.99 17.76 10.21
CA LEU A 262 -19.18 18.93 11.07
C LEU A 262 -20.01 20.02 10.38
N SER A 263 -19.82 20.23 9.08
CA SER A 263 -20.60 21.18 8.28
C SER A 263 -20.75 20.69 6.84
N PRO A 264 -21.62 21.30 6.01
CA PRO A 264 -21.81 20.89 4.61
C PRO A 264 -20.53 20.85 3.76
N THR A 265 -19.46 21.54 4.19
CA THR A 265 -18.16 21.58 3.51
C THR A 265 -17.01 21.02 4.33
N PHE A 266 -17.23 20.47 5.52
CA PHE A 266 -16.15 19.99 6.39
C PHE A 266 -16.49 18.65 7.03
N VAL A 267 -15.70 17.63 6.66
CA VAL A 267 -16.00 16.23 6.95
C VAL A 267 -14.74 15.47 7.31
N LYS A 268 -14.92 14.48 8.19
CA LYS A 268 -13.98 13.42 8.48
C LYS A 268 -14.51 12.11 7.90
N VAL A 269 -13.72 11.47 7.07
CA VAL A 269 -14.02 10.13 6.54
C VAL A 269 -13.02 9.10 7.05
N VAL A 270 -13.47 7.86 7.20
CA VAL A 270 -12.67 6.76 7.73
C VAL A 270 -12.58 5.65 6.69
N SER A 271 -11.38 5.09 6.51
CA SER A 271 -11.19 3.93 5.65
C SER A 271 -10.16 2.95 6.20
N TRP A 272 -10.56 1.69 6.30
CA TRP A 272 -9.73 0.56 6.72
C TRP A 272 -8.90 0.03 5.56
N TYR A 273 -7.78 -0.59 5.89
CA TYR A 273 -6.95 -1.33 4.95
C TYR A 273 -6.10 -2.36 5.68
N ASP A 274 -6.11 -3.59 5.18
CA ASP A 274 -5.04 -4.53 5.46
C ASP A 274 -3.77 -4.03 4.76
N ASN A 275 -2.81 -3.60 5.57
CA ASN A 275 -1.58 -2.99 5.07
C ASN A 275 -0.60 -4.01 4.48
N GLU A 276 -0.80 -5.30 4.72
CA GLU A 276 0.01 -6.39 4.16
C GLU A 276 -0.68 -7.04 2.96
N MET A 277 -1.88 -7.60 3.15
CA MET A 277 -2.59 -8.38 2.13
C MET A 277 -3.08 -7.50 0.99
N GLY A 278 -3.85 -6.45 1.28
CA GLY A 278 -4.39 -5.56 0.25
C GLY A 278 -3.29 -4.94 -0.59
N TYR A 279 -2.20 -4.50 0.05
CA TYR A 279 -1.04 -3.94 -0.67
C TYR A 279 -0.35 -5.00 -1.55
N SER A 280 -0.11 -6.20 -1.02
CA SER A 280 0.53 -7.29 -1.75
C SER A 280 -0.27 -7.71 -2.98
N THR A 281 -1.61 -7.80 -2.85
CA THR A 281 -2.49 -8.06 -3.99
C THR A 281 -2.34 -6.99 -5.07
N LYS A 282 -2.25 -5.70 -4.71
CA LYS A 282 -2.09 -4.63 -5.72
C LYS A 282 -0.73 -4.59 -6.38
N VAL A 283 0.32 -5.13 -5.75
CA VAL A 283 1.60 -5.33 -6.44
C VAL A 283 1.42 -6.34 -7.58
N VAL A 284 0.71 -7.46 -7.33
CA VAL A 284 0.43 -8.47 -8.37
C VAL A 284 -0.48 -7.91 -9.46
N GLU A 285 -1.58 -7.25 -9.09
CA GLU A 285 -2.50 -6.66 -10.07
C GLU A 285 -1.83 -5.57 -10.92
N LEU A 286 -0.89 -4.79 -10.35
CA LEU A 286 -0.11 -3.82 -11.12
C LEU A 286 0.78 -4.52 -12.15
N ILE A 287 1.42 -5.63 -11.80
CA ILE A 287 2.22 -6.43 -12.75
C ILE A 287 1.34 -6.98 -13.86
N GLU A 288 0.19 -7.57 -13.53
CA GLU A 288 -0.77 -8.08 -14.52
C GLU A 288 -1.26 -6.97 -15.47
N TYR A 289 -1.54 -5.78 -14.92
CA TYR A 289 -1.91 -4.63 -15.72
C TYR A 289 -0.77 -4.18 -16.65
N MET A 290 0.45 -4.04 -16.13
CA MET A 290 1.62 -3.67 -16.92
C MET A 290 1.87 -4.65 -18.07
N ASP A 291 1.68 -5.95 -17.83
CA ASP A 291 1.85 -7.00 -18.85
C ASP A 291 0.77 -6.95 -19.94
N SER A 292 -0.44 -6.52 -19.58
CA SER A 292 -1.53 -6.31 -20.54
C SER A 292 -1.32 -5.11 -21.47
N VAL A 293 -0.50 -4.13 -21.04
CA VAL A 293 -0.19 -2.92 -21.81
C VAL A 293 1.04 -3.17 -22.67
N LYS A 294 0.81 -3.53 -23.94
CA LYS A 294 1.86 -3.79 -24.94
C LYS A 294 2.47 -2.52 -25.50
#